data_AF-A0AA37QT22-F1
#
_entry.id   AF-A0AA37QT22-F1
#
_cell.length_a   1.000
_cell.length_b   1.000
_cell.length_c   1.000
_cell.angle_alpha   90.00
_cell.angle_beta   90.00
_cell.angle_gamma   90.00
#
_symmetry.space_group_name_H-M   'P 1'
#
loop_
_entity.id
_entity.type
_entity.pdbx_description
1 polymer ?
#
loop_
_entity_poly.entity_id
_entity_poly.type
_entity_poly.pdbx_seq_one_letter_code
_entity_poly.pdbx_strand_id
1 'polypeptide(L)' 'MLSEADKPSITISTPGGRTIILDDDGGSITLSDKNNNKLTLDADGITIESGKDLVIQAKGAIKIKGSTIDLN' A
#
# COMPACT_ATOMS: atom_id res chain seq x y z
N MET A 1 14.71 14.75 12.54
CA MET A 1 13.75 15.28 13.52
C MET A 1 12.36 14.96 13.01
N LEU A 2 11.62 14.14 13.74
CA LEU A 2 10.18 13.96 13.55
C LEU A 2 9.52 14.84 14.62
N SER A 3 8.80 15.88 14.21
CA SER A 3 8.02 16.73 15.11
C SER A 3 6.56 16.28 14.99
N GLU A 4 6.06 15.61 16.02
CA GLU A 4 4.86 14.76 16.01
C GLU A 4 3.57 15.43 16.52
N ALA A 5 3.55 16.75 16.79
CA ALA A 5 2.40 17.35 17.48
C ALA A 5 1.29 17.89 16.55
N ASP A 6 1.57 18.24 15.29
CA ASP A 6 0.63 19.02 14.46
C ASP A 6 0.49 18.55 13.00
N LYS A 7 1.05 17.40 12.64
CA LYS A 7 0.93 16.90 11.26
C LYS A 7 -0.07 15.77 11.21
N PRO A 8 -1.15 15.89 10.41
CA PRO A 8 -2.12 14.82 10.21
C PRO A 8 -1.53 13.64 9.42
N SER A 9 -0.25 13.68 9.05
CA SER A 9 0.39 12.58 8.36
C SER A 9 1.88 12.44 8.66
N ILE A 10 2.37 11.21 8.59
CA ILE A 10 3.77 10.83 8.64
C ILE A 10 4.18 10.33 7.26
N THR A 11 5.19 10.95 6.65
CA THR A 11 5.73 10.54 5.35
C THR A 11 7.21 10.18 5.45
N ILE A 12 7.59 9.01 4.93
CA ILE A 12 8.97 8.56 4.77
C ILE A 12 9.25 8.45 3.27
N SER A 13 10.19 9.23 2.74
CA SER A 13 10.52 9.25 1.31
C SER A 13 12.02 9.06 1.07
N THR A 14 12.38 8.39 -0.04
CA THR A 14 13.77 8.27 -0.50
C THR A 14 14.00 9.10 -1.78
N PRO A 15 15.23 9.58 -2.07
CA PRO A 15 15.54 10.26 -3.33
C PRO A 15 15.22 9.42 -4.58
N GLY A 16 15.17 8.09 -4.43
CA GLY A 16 14.78 7.16 -5.49
C GLY A 16 13.27 7.09 -5.77
N GLY A 17 12.45 7.95 -5.16
CA GLY A 17 11.00 8.04 -5.42
C GLY A 17 10.16 6.93 -4.79
N ARG A 18 10.59 6.42 -3.63
CA ARG A 18 9.79 5.47 -2.82
C ARG A 18 9.23 6.20 -1.61
N THR A 19 7.97 5.93 -1.26
CA THR A 19 7.26 6.66 -0.22
C THR A 19 6.43 5.71 0.64
N ILE A 20 6.41 5.97 1.95
CA ILE A 20 5.43 5.44 2.91
C ILE A 20 4.70 6.63 3.50
N ILE A 21 3.37 6.59 3.55
CA ILE A 21 2.50 7.64 4.10
C ILE A 21 1.53 6.99 5.09
N LEU A 22 1.45 7.51 6.30
CA LEU A 22 0.37 7.28 7.26
C LEU A 22 -0.39 8.61 7.35
N ASP A 23 -1.66 8.65 6.98
CA ASP A 23 -2.45 9.87 6.84
C ASP A 23 -3.76 9.76 7.64
N ASP A 24 -3.82 10.48 8.76
CA ASP A 24 -4.99 10.54 9.64
C ASP A 24 -6.12 11.41 9.04
N ASP A 25 -5.79 12.42 8.23
CA ASP A 25 -6.81 13.25 7.53
C ASP A 25 -7.46 12.45 6.40
N GLY A 26 -6.63 11.75 5.62
CA GLY A 26 -7.08 10.87 4.53
C GLY A 26 -7.60 9.53 5.01
N GLY A 27 -7.35 9.16 6.27
CA GLY A 27 -7.71 7.86 6.84
C GLY A 27 -7.05 6.67 6.11
N SER A 28 -5.80 6.83 5.68
CA SER A 28 -5.14 5.83 4.83
C SER A 28 -3.67 5.56 5.19
N ILE A 29 -3.19 4.38 4.80
CA ILE A 29 -1.78 4.02 4.79
C ILE A 29 -1.39 3.66 3.36
N THR A 30 -0.36 4.31 2.83
CA THR A 30 0.12 4.09 1.45
C THR A 30 1.60 3.75 1.43
N LEU A 31 1.97 2.72 0.65
CA LEU A 31 3.34 2.44 0.22
C LEU A 31 3.39 2.54 -1.31
N SER A 32 4.33 3.30 -1.86
CA SER A 32 4.45 3.48 -3.31
C SER A 32 5.89 3.61 -3.79
N ASP A 33 6.11 3.32 -5.07
CA ASP A 33 7.37 3.57 -5.77
C ASP A 33 7.17 4.33 -7.10
N LYS A 34 8.29 4.71 -7.72
CA LYS A 34 8.32 5.38 -9.02
C LYS A 34 7.94 4.50 -10.22
N ASN A 35 7.70 3.20 -10.01
CA ASN A 35 7.36 2.24 -11.05
C ASN A 35 5.85 1.94 -11.07
N ASN A 36 5.04 2.80 -10.46
CA ASN A 36 3.59 2.66 -10.31
C ASN A 36 3.17 1.43 -9.52
N ASN A 37 4.00 0.97 -8.59
CA ASN A 37 3.59 -0.03 -7.60
C ASN A 37 2.99 0.69 -6.39
N LYS A 38 1.84 0.23 -5.90
CA LYS A 38 1.15 0.80 -4.75
C LYS A 38 0.48 -0.26 -3.88
N LEU A 39 0.59 -0.08 -2.57
CA LEU A 39 -0.24 -0.74 -1.58
C LEU A 39 -0.98 0.35 -0.80
N THR A 40 -2.31 0.27 -0.76
CA THR A 40 -3.17 1.20 -0.01
C THR A 40 -4.05 0.41 0.96
N LEU A 41 -4.12 0.90 2.20
CA LEU A 41 -5.09 0.47 3.21
C LEU A 41 -5.92 1.69 3.60
N ASP A 42 -7.24 1.62 3.47
CA ASP A 42 -8.18 2.71 3.76
C ASP A 42 -9.54 2.16 4.21
N ALA A 43 -10.56 3.03 4.25
CA ALA A 43 -11.92 2.66 4.64
C ALA A 43 -12.60 1.66 3.69
N ASP A 44 -12.19 1.61 2.42
CA ASP A 44 -12.75 0.70 1.42
C ASP A 44 -12.04 -0.67 1.43
N GLY A 45 -10.87 -0.76 2.09
CA GLY A 45 -10.20 -2.01 2.39
C GLY A 45 -8.71 -1.99 2.05
N ILE A 46 -8.27 -2.97 1.24
CA ILE A 46 -6.86 -3.14 0.85
C ILE A 46 -6.76 -3.28 -0.66
N THR A 47 -5.94 -2.43 -1.28
CA THR A 47 -5.65 -2.49 -2.72
C THR A 47 -4.15 -2.72 -2.94
N ILE A 48 -3.82 -3.66 -3.82
CA ILE A 48 -2.45 -3.94 -4.28
C ILE A 48 -2.39 -3.71 -5.80
N GLU A 49 -1.62 -2.72 -6.21
CA GLU A 49 -1.44 -2.34 -7.62
C GLU A 49 0.02 -2.58 -8.04
N SER A 50 0.21 -3.18 -9.21
CA SER A 50 1.53 -3.31 -9.85
C SER A 50 1.50 -2.57 -11.17
N GLY A 51 2.56 -1.81 -11.47
CA GLY A 51 2.71 -1.19 -12.79
C GLY A 51 3.02 -2.20 -13.90
N LYS A 52 3.25 -3.47 -13.55
CA LYS A 52 3.53 -4.61 -14.43
C LYS A 52 2.87 -5.87 -13.86
N ASP A 53 3.47 -7.03 -14.06
CA ASP A 53 2.98 -8.29 -13.48
C ASP A 53 3.00 -8.24 -11.95
N LEU A 54 1.95 -8.77 -11.32
CA LEU A 54 1.92 -9.09 -9.89
C LEU A 54 2.19 -10.58 -9.72
N VAL A 55 3.36 -10.93 -9.19
CA VAL A 55 3.78 -12.32 -9.00
C VAL A 55 3.69 -12.71 -7.54
N ILE A 56 2.78 -13.63 -7.21
CA ILE A 56 2.60 -14.18 -5.86
C ILE A 56 3.14 -15.61 -5.84
N GLN A 57 4.21 -15.85 -5.09
CA GLN A 57 4.88 -17.16 -5.01
C GLN A 57 5.02 -17.63 -3.56
N ALA A 58 4.74 -18.91 -3.33
CA ALA A 58 4.97 -19.56 -2.05
C ALA A 58 5.49 -20.98 -2.27
N LYS A 59 6.40 -21.45 -1.38
CA LYS A 59 6.82 -22.86 -1.36
C LYS A 59 5.71 -23.80 -0.89
N GLY A 60 4.80 -23.29 -0.07
CA GLY A 60 3.59 -23.97 0.38
C GLY A 60 2.35 -23.50 -0.38
N ALA A 61 1.17 -23.75 0.18
CA ALA A 61 -0.09 -23.34 -0.44
C ALA A 61 -0.35 -21.83 -0.31
N ILE A 62 -0.77 -21.20 -1.41
CA ILE A 62 -1.45 -19.91 -1.40
C ILE A 62 -2.94 -20.19 -1.14
N LYS A 63 -3.53 -19.58 -0.11
CA LYS A 63 -4.95 -19.71 0.23
C LYS A 63 -5.63 -18.35 0.12
N ILE A 64 -6.57 -18.22 -0.81
CA ILE A 64 -7.38 -17.03 -1.01
C ILE A 64 -8.83 -17.38 -0.64
N LYS A 65 -9.45 -16.57 0.21
CA LYS A 65 -10.83 -16.77 0.67
C LYS A 65 -11.56 -15.45 0.64
N GLY A 66 -12.77 -15.47 0.08
CA GLY A 66 -13.74 -14.39 0.09
C GLY A 66 -15.12 -14.99 -0.12
N SER A 67 -16.17 -14.25 0.21
CA SER A 67 -17.54 -14.64 -0.18
C SER A 67 -17.67 -14.79 -1.69
N THR A 68 -17.00 -13.89 -2.43
CA THR A 68 -16.86 -13.90 -3.89
C THR A 68 -15.39 -13.71 -4.24
N ILE A 69 -14.93 -14.41 -5.28
CA ILE A 69 -13.63 -14.19 -5.92
C ILE A 69 -13.93 -13.88 -7.39
N ASP A 70 -13.69 -12.65 -7.79
CA ASP A 70 -13.85 -12.20 -9.18
C ASP A 70 -12.50 -12.25 -9.90
N LEU A 71 -12.47 -12.88 -11.07
CA LEU A 71 -11.29 -13.07 -11.91
C LEU A 71 -11.70 -12.74 -13.35
N ASN A 72 -11.29 -11.57 -13.82
CA ASN A 72 -11.55 -11.09 -15.18
C ASN A 72 -10.40 -11.38 -16.12
#